data_AF-A0A2N0NW66-F1
#
_entry.id   AF-A0A2N0NW66-F1
#
_cell.length_a   1.000
_cell.length_b   1.000
_cell.length_c   1.000
_cell.angle_alpha   90.00
_cell.angle_beta   90.00
_cell.angle_gamma   90.00
#
_symmetry.space_group_name_H-M   'P 1'
#
loop_
_entity.id
_entity.type
_entity.pdbx_description
1 polymer ?
#
loop_
_entity_poly.entity_id
_entity_poly.type
_entity_poly.pdbx_seq_one_letter_code
_entity_poly.pdbx_strand_id
1 'polypeptide(L)'
;ITKQDLEKMEKRAKIIQIPMDLGRIPNKITTGEGFSRFTANQWKTFVLIYAIPLMWDLLAEPDRQILGNFIRAYSLLVYRIIDCDILNEAHKCLLKVATLIEENYGPERIILNLHL
;
A
#
# COMPACT_ATOMS: atom_id res chain seq x y z
N ILE A 1 -9.76 -2.60 10.81
CA ILE A 1 -9.82 -3.81 9.95
C ILE A 1 -10.15 -5.02 10.83
N THR A 2 -11.23 -5.70 10.51
CA THR A 2 -11.75 -6.88 11.20
C THR A 2 -11.43 -8.16 10.44
N LYS A 3 -11.69 -9.33 11.03
CA LYS A 3 -11.57 -10.62 10.31
C LYS A 3 -12.47 -10.68 9.06
N GLN A 4 -13.68 -10.13 9.13
CA GLN A 4 -14.61 -10.08 8.00
C GLN A 4 -14.07 -9.21 6.86
N ASP A 5 -13.37 -8.12 7.20
CA ASP A 5 -12.71 -7.27 6.21
C ASP A 5 -11.60 -8.03 5.47
N LEU A 6 -10.80 -8.82 6.19
CA LEU A 6 -9.76 -9.67 5.59
C LEU A 6 -10.36 -10.73 4.64
N GLU A 7 -11.48 -11.35 5.03
CA GLU A 7 -12.21 -12.29 4.16
C GLU A 7 -12.76 -11.60 2.90
N LYS A 8 -13.25 -10.36 3.02
CA LYS A 8 -13.70 -9.54 1.89
C LYS A 8 -12.53 -9.22 0.95
N MET A 9 -11.39 -8.83 1.51
CA MET A 9 -10.16 -8.58 0.74
C MET A 9 -9.71 -9.83 -0.02
N GLU A 10 -9.73 -11.00 0.61
CA GLU A 10 -9.35 -12.24 -0.08
C GLU A 10 -10.31 -12.60 -1.22
N LYS A 11 -11.62 -12.42 -1.04
CA LYS A 11 -12.61 -12.63 -2.11
C LYS A 11 -12.36 -11.70 -3.29
N ARG A 12 -12.09 -10.42 -3.03
CA ARG A 12 -11.76 -9.43 -4.07
C ARG A 12 -10.46 -9.77 -4.80
N ALA A 13 -9.43 -10.21 -4.07
CA ALA A 13 -8.15 -10.57 -4.66
C ALA A 13 -8.28 -11.71 -5.68
N LYS A 14 -9.18 -12.67 -5.44
CA LYS A 14 -9.47 -13.79 -6.36
C LYS A 14 -10.18 -13.36 -7.65
N ILE A 15 -10.86 -12.21 -7.66
CA ILE A 15 -11.56 -11.68 -8.85
C ILE A 15 -10.58 -10.93 -9.77
N ILE A 16 -9.52 -10.35 -9.20
CA ILE A 16 -8.52 -9.62 -9.95
C ILE A 16 -7.65 -10.60 -10.73
N GLN A 17 -7.80 -10.62 -12.05
CA GLN A 17 -6.92 -11.35 -12.95
C GLN A 17 -5.66 -10.52 -13.20
N ILE A 18 -4.50 -11.06 -12.83
CA ILE A 18 -3.21 -10.47 -13.17
C ILE A 18 -2.50 -11.33 -14.23
N PRO A 19 -1.81 -10.70 -15.19
CA PRO A 19 -0.84 -11.37 -16.06
C PRO A 19 0.15 -12.24 -15.24
N MET A 20 0.45 -13.45 -15.71
CA MET A 20 1.29 -14.42 -14.98
C MET A 20 2.69 -13.91 -14.65
N ASP A 21 3.19 -12.94 -15.42
CA ASP A 21 4.49 -12.27 -15.28
C ASP A 21 4.52 -11.23 -14.14
N LEU A 22 3.38 -10.72 -13.69
CA LEU A 22 3.28 -9.71 -12.62
C LEU A 22 3.23 -10.31 -11.20
N GLY A 23 3.37 -11.64 -11.09
CA GLY A 23 3.46 -12.37 -9.83
C GLY A 23 2.21 -13.17 -9.49
N ARG A 24 2.23 -13.88 -8.35
CA ARG A 24 1.07 -14.62 -7.85
C ARG A 24 0.16 -13.71 -7.03
N ILE A 25 -1.14 -13.96 -7.13
CA ILE A 25 -2.18 -13.40 -6.24
C ILE A 25 -1.68 -13.50 -4.79
N PRO A 26 -1.87 -12.45 -3.97
CA PRO A 26 -1.58 -12.53 -2.55
C PRO A 26 -2.46 -13.62 -1.92
N ASN A 27 -1.90 -14.81 -1.79
CA ASN A 27 -2.54 -15.93 -1.11
C ASN A 27 -2.40 -15.72 0.40
N LYS A 28 -3.39 -16.19 1.17
CA LYS A 28 -3.32 -16.25 2.65
C LYS A 28 -3.46 -14.92 3.40
N ILE A 29 -4.15 -13.91 2.83
CA ILE A 29 -4.48 -12.65 3.52
C ILE A 29 -5.18 -12.89 4.87
N THR A 30 -5.99 -13.94 4.97
CA THR A 30 -6.74 -14.33 6.18
C THR A 30 -5.97 -15.22 7.16
N THR A 31 -4.77 -15.71 6.79
CA THR A 31 -4.00 -16.57 7.71
C THR A 31 -3.40 -15.75 8.85
N GLY A 32 -3.26 -16.35 10.04
CA GLY A 32 -2.76 -15.67 11.25
C GLY A 32 -1.36 -15.07 11.15
N GLU A 33 -0.65 -15.28 10.04
CA GLU A 33 0.66 -14.69 9.74
C GLU A 33 0.56 -13.43 8.86
N GLY A 34 -0.62 -13.11 8.32
CA GLY A 34 -0.90 -11.91 7.54
C GLY A 34 0.10 -11.67 6.40
N PHE A 35 0.61 -10.45 6.32
CA PHE A 35 1.57 -10.02 5.28
C PHE A 35 3.04 -10.33 5.60
N SER A 36 3.35 -10.93 6.75
CA SER A 36 4.73 -11.12 7.24
C SER A 36 5.62 -12.00 6.34
N ARG A 37 5.02 -12.81 5.46
CA ARG A 37 5.71 -13.72 4.54
C ARG A 37 5.88 -13.19 3.12
N PHE A 38 5.51 -11.94 2.86
CA PHE A 38 5.62 -11.38 1.53
C PHE A 38 7.09 -11.06 1.23
N THR A 39 7.59 -11.59 0.11
CA THR A 39 8.84 -11.14 -0.49
C THR A 39 8.70 -9.69 -0.97
N ALA A 40 9.82 -8.99 -1.17
CA ALA A 40 9.81 -7.61 -1.69
C ALA A 40 9.02 -7.48 -3.01
N ASN A 41 9.13 -8.46 -3.91
CA ASN A 41 8.37 -8.44 -5.17
C ASN A 41 6.86 -8.64 -4.96
N GLN A 42 6.46 -9.51 -4.02
CA GLN A 42 5.05 -9.69 -3.67
C GLN A 42 4.48 -8.43 -2.98
N TRP A 43 5.27 -7.77 -2.14
CA TRP A 43 4.93 -6.48 -1.56
C TRP A 43 4.72 -5.41 -2.65
N LYS A 44 5.64 -5.31 -3.61
CA LYS A 44 5.52 -4.41 -4.75
C LYS A 44 4.22 -4.65 -5.53
N THR A 45 3.94 -5.91 -5.90
CA THR A 45 2.69 -6.29 -6.59
C THR A 45 1.46 -5.95 -5.75
N PHE A 46 1.49 -6.20 -4.44
CA PHE A 46 0.39 -5.89 -3.54
C PHE A 46 0.09 -4.38 -3.50
N VAL A 47 1.10 -3.55 -3.26
CA VAL A 47 0.95 -2.09 -3.17
C VAL A 47 0.44 -1.50 -4.48
N LEU A 48 0.97 -1.94 -5.62
CA LEU A 48 0.66 -1.35 -6.92
C LEU A 48 -0.67 -1.82 -7.51
N ILE A 49 -1.08 -3.07 -7.24
CA ILE A 49 -2.24 -3.67 -7.92
C ILE A 49 -3.42 -3.88 -6.97
N TYR A 50 -3.15 -4.31 -5.73
CA TYR A 50 -4.18 -4.82 -4.84
C TYR A 50 -4.62 -3.81 -3.78
N ALA A 51 -3.72 -2.95 -3.29
CA ALA A 51 -4.01 -2.13 -2.11
C ALA A 51 -5.28 -1.27 -2.24
N ILE A 52 -5.46 -0.53 -3.35
CA ILE A 52 -6.68 0.26 -3.59
C ILE A 52 -7.93 -0.63 -3.71
N PRO A 53 -8.04 -1.57 -4.67
CA PRO A 53 -9.28 -2.33 -4.87
C PRO A 53 -9.64 -3.22 -3.68
N LEU A 54 -8.66 -3.65 -2.88
CA LEU A 54 -8.92 -4.45 -1.70
C LEU A 54 -9.36 -3.62 -0.50
N MET A 55 -8.77 -2.45 -0.27
CA MET A 55 -8.88 -1.74 1.00
C MET A 55 -9.71 -0.45 0.95
N TRP A 56 -9.91 0.17 -0.22
CA TRP A 56 -10.41 1.55 -0.30
C TRP A 56 -11.69 1.82 0.48
N ASP A 57 -12.74 1.02 0.29
CA ASP A 57 -14.03 1.18 0.99
C ASP A 57 -14.02 0.65 2.44
N LEU A 58 -12.96 -0.03 2.86
CA LEU A 58 -12.77 -0.54 4.22
C LEU A 58 -12.07 0.48 5.14
N LEU A 59 -11.47 1.51 4.55
CA LEU A 59 -10.71 2.54 5.24
C LEU A 59 -11.56 3.77 5.53
N ALA A 60 -11.27 4.43 6.65
CA ALA A 60 -11.78 5.77 6.94
C ALA A 60 -11.13 6.79 5.98
N GLU A 61 -11.70 7.99 5.91
CA GLU A 61 -11.24 9.03 4.99
C GLU A 61 -9.75 9.39 5.17
N PRO A 62 -9.23 9.61 6.40
CA PRO A 62 -7.82 9.90 6.60
C PRO A 62 -6.91 8.75 6.13
N ASP A 63 -7.32 7.51 6.39
CA ASP A 63 -6.57 6.31 5.98
C ASP A 63 -6.54 6.13 4.46
N ARG A 64 -7.62 6.50 3.76
CA ARG A 64 -7.64 6.50 2.28
C ARG A 64 -6.68 7.54 1.74
N GLN A 65 -6.61 8.73 2.34
CA GLN A 65 -5.65 9.75 1.93
C GLN A 65 -4.21 9.30 2.18
N ILE A 66 -3.93 8.67 3.34
CA ILE A 66 -2.62 8.09 3.66
C ILE A 66 -2.25 7.03 2.62
N LEU A 67 -3.14 6.07 2.38
CA LEU A 67 -2.91 5.00 1.42
C LEU A 67 -2.70 5.54 0.00
N GLY A 68 -3.52 6.49 -0.43
CA GLY A 68 -3.45 7.09 -1.76
C GLY A 68 -2.13 7.82 -2.00
N ASN A 69 -1.70 8.67 -1.06
CA ASN A 69 -0.42 9.37 -1.16
C ASN A 69 0.76 8.38 -1.11
N PHE A 70 0.72 7.36 -0.25
CA PHE A 70 1.76 6.34 -0.19
C PHE A 70 1.88 5.57 -1.51
N ILE A 71 0.77 5.10 -2.08
CA ILE A 71 0.77 4.38 -3.36
C ILE A 71 1.25 5.28 -4.49
N ARG A 72 0.85 6.56 -4.51
CA ARG A 72 1.32 7.51 -5.52
C ARG A 72 2.84 7.68 -5.43
N ALA A 73 3.38 7.95 -4.25
CA ALA A 73 4.83 8.04 -4.04
C ALA A 73 5.54 6.73 -4.47
N TYR A 74 5.04 5.58 -4.03
CA TYR A 74 5.62 4.29 -4.35
C TYR A 74 5.60 4.01 -5.87
N SER A 75 4.51 4.34 -6.57
CA SER A 75 4.41 4.18 -8.04
C SER A 75 5.43 5.02 -8.80
N LEU A 76 5.78 6.19 -8.28
CA LEU A 76 6.79 7.08 -8.85
C LEU A 76 8.21 6.55 -8.57
N LEU A 77 8.43 6.03 -7.37
CA LEU A 77 9.74 5.54 -6.94
C LEU A 77 10.14 4.19 -7.55
N VAL A 78 9.18 3.41 -8.07
CA VAL A 78 9.48 2.15 -8.76
C VAL A 78 9.87 2.33 -10.24
N TYR A 79 9.84 3.56 -10.78
CA TYR A 79 10.31 3.81 -12.14
C TYR A 79 11.82 3.53 -12.27
N ARG A 80 12.22 3.03 -13.43
CA ARG A 80 13.63 2.72 -13.73
C ARG A 80 14.48 3.99 -13.90
N ILE A 81 13.86 5.06 -14.39
CA ILE A 81 14.48 6.37 -14.60
C ILE A 81 13.58 7.37 -13.89
N ILE A 82 14.19 8.16 -13.00
CA ILE A 82 13.50 9.14 -12.16
C ILE A 82 14.15 10.50 -12.48
N ASP A 83 13.34 11.45 -12.91
CA ASP A 83 13.74 12.84 -13.04
C ASP A 83 13.37 13.64 -11.77
N CYS A 84 13.78 14.91 -11.75
CA CYS A 84 13.55 15.79 -10.62
C CYS A 84 12.05 16.04 -10.35
N ASP A 85 11.21 16.04 -11.38
CA ASP A 85 9.78 16.31 -11.22
C ASP A 85 9.08 15.11 -10.58
N ILE A 86 9.40 13.90 -11.04
CA ILE A 86 8.96 12.64 -10.43
C ILE A 86 9.41 12.57 -8.97
N LEU A 87 10.67 12.90 -8.69
CA LEU A 87 11.21 12.88 -7.33
C LEU A 87 10.53 13.91 -6.41
N ASN A 88 10.31 15.13 -6.92
CA ASN A 88 9.62 16.19 -6.19
C ASN A 88 8.16 15.83 -5.88
N GLU A 89 7.48 15.19 -6.81
CA GLU A 89 6.11 14.71 -6.59
C GLU A 89 6.08 13.59 -5.54
N ALA A 90 6.97 12.60 -5.65
CA ALA A 90 7.08 11.51 -4.68
C ALA A 90 7.36 12.06 -3.27
N HIS A 91 8.26 13.04 -3.16
CA HIS A 91 8.56 13.71 -1.89
C HIS A 91 7.33 14.41 -1.29
N LYS A 92 6.57 15.17 -2.09
CA LYS A 92 5.34 15.83 -1.63
C LYS A 92 4.31 14.83 -1.12
N CYS A 93 4.13 13.71 -1.81
CA CYS A 93 3.24 12.65 -1.37
C CYS A 93 3.70 12.02 -0.04
N LEU A 94 4.99 11.71 0.12
CA LEU A 94 5.52 11.16 1.37
C LEU A 94 5.40 12.15 2.54
N LEU A 95 5.65 13.44 2.30
CA LEU A 95 5.44 14.47 3.30
C LEU A 95 3.96 14.52 3.74
N LYS A 96 3.03 14.44 2.77
CA LYS A 96 1.60 14.39 3.08
C LYS A 96 1.21 13.15 3.89
N VAL A 97 1.81 11.99 3.61
CA VAL A 97 1.63 10.77 4.44
C VAL A 97 2.08 11.03 5.87
N ALA A 98 3.28 11.58 6.08
CA ALA A 98 3.82 11.85 7.41
C ALA A 98 2.92 12.82 8.19
N THR A 99 2.51 13.93 7.55
CA THR A 99 1.60 14.91 8.17
C THR A 99 0.26 14.29 8.54
N LEU A 100 -0.36 13.51 7.66
CA LEU A 100 -1.64 12.86 7.96
C LEU A 100 -1.52 11.84 9.10
N ILE A 101 -0.41 11.11 9.18
CA ILE A 101 -0.16 10.19 10.30
C ILE A 101 -0.01 10.96 11.60
N GLU A 102 0.78 12.04 11.59
CA GLU A 102 0.99 12.90 12.76
C GLU A 102 -0.34 13.45 13.29
N GLU A 103 -1.15 14.03 12.40
CA GLU A 103 -2.42 14.69 12.73
C GLU A 103 -3.47 13.71 13.28
N ASN A 104 -3.54 12.48 12.74
CA ASN A 104 -4.61 11.53 13.07
C ASN A 104 -4.20 10.49 14.12
N TYR A 105 -2.90 10.22 14.26
CA TYR A 105 -2.40 9.10 15.07
C TYR A 105 -1.25 9.45 16.01
N GLY A 106 -0.75 10.68 15.97
CA GLY A 106 0.35 11.15 16.80
C GLY A 106 1.75 10.94 16.18
N PRO A 107 2.73 11.77 16.56
CA PRO A 107 4.08 11.74 16.01
C PRO A 107 4.82 10.42 16.30
N GLU A 108 4.47 9.71 17.38
CA GLU A 108 5.05 8.42 17.75
C GLU A 108 4.75 7.29 16.75
N ARG A 109 3.76 7.50 15.87
CA ARG A 109 3.38 6.54 14.81
C ARG A 109 4.14 6.74 13.51
N ILE A 110 4.92 7.81 13.38
CA ILE A 110 5.86 8.00 12.28
C ILE A 110 7.09 7.15 12.56
N ILE A 111 7.08 5.88 12.13
CA ILE A 111 8.19 4.95 12.35
C ILE A 111 9.23 5.10 11.25
N LEU A 112 10.52 5.11 11.64
CA LEU A 112 11.68 5.37 10.80
C LEU A 112 11.87 4.40 9.60
N ASN A 113 11.16 3.26 9.56
CA ASN A 113 11.22 2.31 8.43
C ASN A 113 10.44 2.77 7.17
N LEU A 114 10.00 4.03 7.12
CA LEU A 114 9.65 4.70 5.85
C LEU A 114 10.90 5.12 5.05
N HIS A 115 12.09 5.00 5.64
CA HIS A 115 13.33 4.97 4.89
C HIS A 115 13.50 3.59 4.25
N LEU A 116 13.70 3.61 2.93
CA LEU A 116 14.26 2.55 2.10
C LEU A 116 15.29 1.66 2.83
#